data_AF-A0A7C9KZC6-F1
#
_entry.id   AF-A0A7C9KZC6-F1
#
_cell.length_a   1.000
_cell.length_b   1.000
_cell.length_c   1.000
_cell.angle_alpha   90.00
_cell.angle_beta   90.00
_cell.angle_gamma   90.00
#
_symmetry.space_group_name_H-M   'P 1'
#
loop_
_entity.id
_entity.type
_entity.pdbx_description
1 polymer ?
#
loop_
_entity_poly.entity_id
_entity_poly.type
_entity_poly.pdbx_seq_one_letter_code
_entity_poly.pdbx_strand_id
1 'polypeptide(L)'
;MTDQRVRFADSDNLISTTTADSHITYCNDSFCKVAGYQQDELLNKPHNVIRHADMPKPAFAQLWQHIQAGSSWMGLVKNRCKESGHYWVSAFVTPIMDKNGEVFEYQSVRTQPNDEQISRASKLYQKLQQGEAKVRRLALCSWQQLGILATLGCLLLTALDVISSATLLATAIPLLVISLLLSIKFKARLSALKQIAQQNYHNPLMEMPYTGHCDDLSPIELAMLMKKAELRAVTARANETSESILDSAKQEVANSQAIDEELSEQSNATDAMAVSAEEMLASIDEVSQQAKQSSEFTQDASITAMQGAKTIDEAVATVNSLSQQLDDSRQALGQLYNDVESIETILGMIQGIAEQTNLLALNAAIEAARAGEHGRGFAVVADEVRALSGKTSSSVDDIRSKIEVLQATVNKTGNLMEQGIAASDSSVAKSQQSKQAFQAIVNDLHAIGEQSTSTSQAIAEQVQVTQGMTEHVHRMKEAVDSTKVLSDSSVGRTQKLVSSLESLQRLVKQFSQA
;
A
#
# COMPACT_ATOMS: atom_id res chain seq x y z
N MET A 1 -22.78 13.77 52.75
CA MET A 1 -21.38 13.82 52.29
C MET A 1 -20.70 14.97 53.01
N THR A 2 -19.58 14.72 53.71
CA THR A 2 -18.85 15.73 54.47
C THR A 2 -18.03 16.62 53.54
N ASP A 3 -18.22 17.94 53.61
CA ASP A 3 -17.45 18.94 52.86
C ASP A 3 -16.04 19.11 53.45
N GLN A 4 -15.19 18.08 53.31
CA GLN A 4 -13.81 18.09 53.81
C GLN A 4 -12.87 18.77 52.82
N ARG A 5 -11.89 19.51 53.36
CA ARG A 5 -10.87 20.19 52.55
C ARG A 5 -9.77 19.23 52.11
N VAL A 6 -9.57 19.13 50.81
CA VAL A 6 -8.40 18.48 50.19
C VAL A 6 -7.24 19.49 50.12
N ARG A 7 -6.04 19.04 50.49
CA ARG A 7 -4.79 19.81 50.38
C ARG A 7 -3.85 19.11 49.39
N PHE A 8 -3.08 19.89 48.63
CA PHE A 8 -2.02 19.41 47.76
C PHE A 8 -0.68 20.07 48.09
N ALA A 9 0.43 19.57 47.54
CA ALA A 9 1.75 20.04 47.92
C ALA A 9 2.03 21.47 47.41
N ASP A 10 2.80 22.25 48.15
CA ASP A 10 3.17 23.63 47.75
C ASP A 10 4.04 23.66 46.46
N SER A 11 4.65 22.52 46.10
CA SER A 11 5.35 22.31 44.84
C SER A 11 4.42 22.07 43.66
N ASP A 12 3.20 21.58 43.89
CA ASP A 12 2.30 21.19 42.81
C ASP A 12 1.65 22.45 42.20
N ASN A 13 1.60 22.46 40.87
CA ASN A 13 0.89 23.49 40.11
C ASN A 13 -0.29 22.82 39.42
N LEU A 14 -1.51 23.29 39.70
CA LEU A 14 -2.70 22.82 39.00
C LEU A 14 -2.94 23.71 37.79
N ILE A 15 -2.67 23.17 36.60
CA ILE A 15 -2.70 23.93 35.35
C ILE A 15 -3.92 23.52 34.55
N SER A 16 -4.61 24.51 33.99
CA SER A 16 -5.64 24.30 32.99
C SER A 16 -5.64 25.42 31.97
N THR A 17 -5.95 25.12 30.72
CA THR A 17 -6.26 26.10 29.69
C THR A 17 -7.70 25.96 29.24
N THR A 18 -8.29 27.06 28.79
CA THR A 18 -9.64 27.07 28.24
C THR A 18 -9.70 27.88 26.94
N THR A 19 -10.72 27.63 26.13
CA THR A 19 -11.11 28.55 25.07
C THR A 19 -11.56 29.91 25.63
N ALA A 20 -11.73 30.90 24.75
CA ALA A 20 -12.34 32.19 25.09
C ALA A 20 -13.76 32.04 25.71
N ASP A 21 -14.50 31.00 25.31
CA ASP A 21 -15.80 30.64 25.88
C ASP A 21 -15.70 29.79 27.15
N SER A 22 -14.52 29.70 27.76
CA SER A 22 -14.28 29.01 29.05
C SER A 22 -14.47 27.49 29.02
N HIS A 23 -14.29 26.85 27.87
CA HIS A 23 -14.30 25.39 27.76
C HIS A 23 -12.89 24.85 27.93
N ILE A 24 -12.70 23.88 28.82
CA ILE A 24 -11.37 23.33 29.15
C ILE A 24 -10.78 22.63 27.93
N THR A 25 -9.59 23.07 27.51
CA THR A 25 -8.83 22.48 26.40
C THR A 25 -7.71 21.58 26.88
N TYR A 26 -7.20 21.82 28.08
CA TYR A 26 -6.16 21.01 28.71
C TYR A 26 -6.20 21.19 30.22
N CYS A 27 -5.85 20.14 30.95
CA CYS A 27 -5.55 20.16 32.36
C CYS A 27 -4.49 19.11 32.66
N ASN A 28 -3.53 19.46 33.52
CA ASN A 28 -2.44 18.55 33.86
C ASN A 28 -2.84 17.50 34.90
N ASP A 29 -2.03 16.45 35.06
CA ASP A 29 -2.31 15.32 35.95
C ASP A 29 -2.53 15.76 37.41
N SER A 30 -1.76 16.75 37.87
CA SER A 30 -1.90 17.31 39.22
C SER A 30 -3.29 17.92 39.43
N PHE A 31 -3.80 18.68 38.44
CA PHE A 31 -5.16 19.22 38.48
C PHE A 31 -6.22 18.10 38.54
N CYS A 32 -6.11 17.11 37.65
CA CYS A 32 -7.01 15.97 37.58
C CYS A 32 -7.07 15.20 38.90
N LYS A 33 -5.89 14.91 39.48
CA LYS A 33 -5.73 14.19 40.75
C LYS A 33 -6.37 14.92 41.92
N VAL A 34 -6.19 16.24 42.05
CA VAL A 34 -6.77 17.04 43.14
C VAL A 34 -8.29 17.22 42.96
N ALA A 35 -8.74 17.46 41.73
CA ALA A 35 -10.16 17.66 41.45
C ALA A 35 -10.96 16.33 41.48
N GLY A 36 -10.29 15.19 41.29
CA GLY A 36 -10.89 13.86 41.26
C GLY A 36 -11.53 13.50 39.92
N TYR A 37 -11.04 14.08 38.82
CA TYR A 37 -11.52 13.82 37.46
C TYR A 37 -10.42 13.16 36.62
N GLN A 38 -10.81 12.40 35.61
CA GLN A 38 -9.91 12.07 34.50
C GLN A 38 -9.87 13.24 33.51
N GLN A 39 -8.75 13.39 32.78
CA GLN A 39 -8.58 14.49 31.83
C GLN A 39 -9.72 14.52 30.80
N ASP A 40 -10.04 13.37 30.20
CA ASP A 40 -11.10 13.24 29.18
C ASP A 40 -12.50 13.64 29.68
N GLU A 41 -12.75 13.54 30.99
CA GLU A 41 -14.04 13.95 31.58
C GLU A 41 -14.20 15.46 31.64
N LEU A 42 -13.09 16.20 31.66
CA LEU A 42 -13.05 17.66 31.76
C LEU A 42 -12.86 18.33 30.41
N LEU A 43 -12.26 17.65 29.42
CA LEU A 43 -12.08 18.19 28.08
C LEU A 43 -13.43 18.64 27.47
N ASN A 44 -13.41 19.84 26.89
CA ASN A 44 -14.58 20.52 26.31
C ASN A 44 -15.74 20.75 27.28
N LYS A 45 -15.54 20.61 28.59
CA LYS A 45 -16.53 21.01 29.60
C LYS A 45 -16.32 22.48 29.98
N PRO A 46 -17.41 23.21 30.31
CA PRO A 46 -17.28 24.55 30.85
C PRO A 46 -16.54 24.49 32.19
N HIS A 47 -15.58 25.39 32.39
CA HIS A 47 -14.74 25.41 33.59
C HIS A 47 -15.55 25.56 34.91
N ASN A 48 -16.77 26.08 34.83
CA ASN A 48 -17.65 26.22 36.00
C ASN A 48 -18.09 24.87 36.61
N VAL A 49 -17.85 23.73 35.95
CA VAL A 49 -18.21 22.39 36.47
C VAL A 49 -17.54 22.09 37.82
N ILE A 50 -16.34 22.62 38.06
CA ILE A 50 -15.61 22.47 39.33
C ILE A 50 -15.85 23.59 40.34
N ARG A 51 -16.75 24.53 40.05
CA ARG A 51 -17.03 25.67 40.95
C ARG A 51 -17.77 25.22 42.20
N HIS A 52 -17.33 25.70 43.36
CA HIS A 52 -18.06 25.52 44.62
C HIS A 52 -19.23 26.52 44.75
N ALA A 53 -20.37 26.09 45.31
CA ALA A 53 -21.57 26.92 45.46
C ALA A 53 -21.34 28.17 46.35
N ASP A 54 -20.55 28.03 47.42
CA ASP A 54 -20.17 29.13 48.32
C ASP A 54 -19.41 30.29 47.66
N MET A 55 -18.92 30.14 46.42
CA MET A 55 -18.18 31.23 45.79
C MET A 55 -19.11 32.38 45.34
N PRO A 56 -18.92 33.61 45.87
CA PRO A 56 -19.80 34.73 45.57
C PRO A 56 -19.75 35.13 44.09
N LYS A 57 -20.91 35.43 43.51
CA LYS A 57 -21.02 35.93 42.12
C LYS A 57 -20.15 37.18 41.87
N PRO A 58 -20.08 38.19 42.77
CA PRO A 58 -19.20 39.35 42.59
C PRO A 58 -17.72 39.02 42.44
N ALA A 59 -17.20 37.97 43.10
CA ALA A 59 -15.78 37.60 42.96
C ALA A 59 -15.45 37.08 41.55
N PHE A 60 -16.37 36.31 40.94
CA PHE A 60 -16.21 35.87 39.55
C PHE A 60 -16.50 36.98 38.54
N ALA A 61 -17.44 37.88 38.82
CA ALA A 61 -17.64 39.06 37.97
C ALA A 61 -16.34 39.88 37.85
N GLN A 62 -15.61 40.03 38.95
CA GLN A 62 -14.28 40.65 38.94
C GLN A 62 -13.28 39.87 38.08
N LEU A 63 -13.20 38.54 38.22
CA LEU A 63 -12.34 37.69 37.38
C LEU A 63 -12.59 37.98 35.90
N TRP A 64 -13.84 37.86 35.46
CA TRP A 64 -14.25 38.07 34.06
C TRP A 64 -13.89 39.47 33.58
N GLN A 65 -14.17 40.50 34.38
CA GLN A 65 -13.83 41.88 34.06
C GLN A 65 -12.32 42.06 33.78
N HIS A 66 -11.44 41.40 34.54
CA HIS A 66 -9.99 41.54 34.34
C HIS A 66 -9.54 40.81 33.07
N ILE A 67 -9.87 39.53 32.94
CA ILE A 67 -9.34 38.69 31.86
C ILE A 67 -9.95 39.04 30.50
N GLN A 68 -11.19 39.53 30.45
CA GLN A 68 -11.80 40.06 29.21
C GLN A 68 -11.24 41.43 28.82
N ALA A 69 -10.73 42.21 29.78
CA ALA A 69 -9.99 43.45 29.52
C ALA A 69 -8.51 43.20 29.17
N GLY A 70 -8.10 41.93 29.01
CA GLY A 70 -6.73 41.55 28.70
C GLY A 70 -5.74 41.64 29.87
N SER A 71 -6.23 41.86 31.09
CA SER A 71 -5.39 41.92 32.30
C SER A 71 -5.41 40.58 33.05
N SER A 72 -4.27 40.18 33.61
CA SER A 72 -4.21 39.00 34.47
C SER A 72 -4.99 39.22 35.77
N TRP A 73 -5.56 38.14 36.29
CA TRP A 73 -6.29 38.14 37.55
C TRP A 73 -5.66 37.18 38.54
N MET A 74 -5.58 37.58 39.81
CA MET A 74 -5.18 36.71 40.91
C MET A 74 -6.24 36.72 41.99
N GLY A 75 -6.62 35.55 42.49
CA GLY A 75 -7.65 35.44 43.52
C GLY A 75 -7.76 34.06 44.14
N LEU A 76 -8.35 33.99 45.33
CA LEU A 76 -8.57 32.75 46.04
C LEU A 76 -9.88 32.13 45.57
N VAL A 77 -9.87 30.86 45.18
CA VAL A 77 -11.06 30.18 44.65
C VAL A 77 -11.30 28.90 45.42
N LYS A 78 -12.52 28.73 45.94
CA LYS A 78 -13.03 27.47 46.47
C LYS A 78 -13.63 26.67 45.32
N ASN A 79 -13.09 25.49 45.06
CA ASN A 79 -13.57 24.55 44.05
C ASN A 79 -14.10 23.28 44.72
N ARG A 80 -15.02 22.59 44.05
CA ARG A 80 -15.56 21.29 44.50
C ARG A 80 -14.80 20.15 43.85
N CYS A 81 -14.57 19.07 44.59
CA CYS A 81 -14.11 17.80 44.01
C CYS A 81 -15.29 17.09 43.33
N LYS A 82 -15.01 16.12 42.44
CA LYS A 82 -16.05 15.33 41.74
C LYS A 82 -17.01 14.60 42.70
N GLU A 83 -16.44 13.84 43.63
CA GLU A 83 -17.21 12.95 44.52
C GLU A 83 -17.64 13.66 45.81
N SER A 84 -16.69 14.10 46.64
CA SER A 84 -16.98 14.82 47.88
C SER A 84 -15.80 15.69 48.32
N GLY A 85 -16.11 16.79 49.02
CA GLY A 85 -15.13 17.73 49.52
C GLY A 85 -14.85 18.91 48.59
N HIS A 86 -13.93 19.76 49.02
CA HIS A 86 -13.53 20.98 48.33
C HIS A 86 -12.02 21.20 48.43
N TYR A 87 -11.49 22.04 47.55
CA TYR A 87 -10.12 22.50 47.63
C TYR A 87 -10.05 24.00 47.38
N TRP A 88 -9.09 24.64 48.02
CA TRP A 88 -8.81 26.07 47.84
C TRP A 88 -7.58 26.23 46.97
N VAL A 89 -7.64 27.19 46.06
CA VAL A 89 -6.51 27.55 45.20
C VAL A 89 -6.26 29.04 45.26
N SER A 90 -4.98 29.43 45.23
CA SER A 90 -4.56 30.75 44.77
C SER A 90 -4.44 30.67 43.25
N ALA A 91 -5.45 31.14 42.54
CA ALA A 91 -5.51 31.08 41.09
C ALA A 91 -4.93 32.35 40.47
N PHE A 92 -3.97 32.18 39.57
CA PHE A 92 -3.50 33.21 38.66
C PHE A 92 -4.00 32.88 37.25
N VAL A 93 -4.77 33.79 36.66
CA VAL A 93 -5.40 33.60 35.35
C VAL A 93 -4.86 34.66 34.40
N THR A 94 -4.34 34.22 33.25
CA THR A 94 -3.78 35.08 32.21
C THR A 94 -4.54 34.86 30.90
N PRO A 95 -5.06 35.93 30.28
CA PRO A 95 -5.52 35.87 28.90
C PRO A 95 -4.33 35.80 27.94
N ILE A 96 -4.34 34.82 27.06
CA ILE A 96 -3.36 34.69 25.98
C ILE A 96 -4.01 35.20 24.71
N MET A 97 -3.36 36.18 24.08
CA MET A 97 -3.86 36.85 22.89
C MET A 97 -3.38 36.15 21.62
N ASP A 98 -4.21 36.15 20.58
CA ASP A 98 -3.81 35.75 19.23
C ASP A 98 -3.00 36.86 18.53
N LYS A 99 -2.68 36.64 17.26
CA LYS A 99 -1.95 37.64 16.42
C LYS A 99 -2.77 38.90 16.14
N ASN A 100 -4.10 38.83 16.27
CA ASN A 100 -5.02 39.93 16.01
C ASN A 100 -5.33 40.75 17.28
N GLY A 101 -4.85 40.30 18.45
CA GLY A 101 -5.09 40.93 19.74
C GLY A 101 -6.38 40.48 20.43
N GLU A 102 -7.03 39.43 19.92
CA GLU A 102 -8.21 38.82 20.53
C GLU A 102 -7.79 37.71 21.50
N VAL A 103 -8.62 37.45 22.52
CA VAL A 103 -8.32 36.36 23.48
C VAL A 103 -8.45 35.01 22.78
N PHE A 104 -7.33 34.29 22.68
CA PHE A 104 -7.27 32.94 22.14
C PHE A 104 -7.57 31.88 23.21
N GLU A 105 -6.88 31.97 24.34
CA GLU A 105 -7.04 31.05 25.46
C GLU A 105 -6.97 31.78 26.81
N TYR A 106 -7.63 31.23 27.82
CA TYR A 106 -7.36 31.59 29.21
C TYR A 106 -6.52 30.50 29.85
N GLN A 107 -5.38 30.88 30.39
CA GLN A 107 -4.52 29.98 31.14
C GLN A 107 -4.67 30.26 32.63
N SER A 108 -4.85 29.20 33.42
CA SER A 108 -4.84 29.30 34.89
C SER A 108 -3.79 28.39 35.50
N VAL A 109 -2.93 28.98 36.33
CA VAL A 109 -1.98 28.27 37.19
C VAL A 109 -2.36 28.51 38.64
N ARG A 110 -2.45 27.41 39.40
CA ARG A 110 -2.99 27.41 40.75
C ARG A 110 -2.00 26.80 41.72
N THR A 111 -1.83 27.49 42.85
CA THR A 111 -1.02 27.03 43.97
C THR A 111 -1.88 26.84 45.21
N GLN A 112 -1.35 26.07 46.17
CA GLN A 112 -1.98 25.86 47.47
C GLN A 112 -1.90 27.18 48.28
N PRO A 113 -3.04 27.77 48.69
CA PRO A 113 -3.04 28.93 49.56
C PRO A 113 -2.86 28.52 51.02
N ASN A 114 -2.30 29.43 51.82
CA ASN A 114 -2.11 29.18 53.24
C ASN A 114 -3.43 29.34 54.04
N ASP A 115 -3.44 28.85 55.28
CA ASP A 115 -4.68 28.80 56.09
C ASP A 115 -5.18 30.20 56.49
N GLU A 116 -4.27 31.17 56.67
CA GLU A 116 -4.62 32.56 56.96
C GLU A 116 -5.31 33.25 55.78
N GLN A 117 -4.80 33.03 54.56
CA GLN A 117 -5.38 33.52 53.32
C GLN A 117 -6.80 32.99 53.14
N ILE A 118 -7.01 31.69 53.36
CA ILE A 118 -8.34 31.07 53.28
C ILE A 118 -9.29 31.65 54.32
N SER A 119 -8.84 31.83 55.57
CA SER A 119 -9.65 32.40 56.65
C SER A 119 -10.09 33.83 56.31
N ARG A 120 -9.17 34.68 55.83
CA ARG A 120 -9.46 36.05 55.41
C ARG A 120 -10.38 36.11 54.19
N ALA A 121 -10.14 35.25 53.19
CA ALA A 121 -10.99 35.13 52.01
C ALA A 121 -12.42 34.71 52.36
N SER A 122 -12.57 33.70 53.24
CA SER A 122 -13.88 33.20 53.66
C SER A 122 -14.71 34.31 54.33
N LYS A 123 -14.10 35.11 55.22
CA LYS A 123 -14.74 36.27 55.84
C LYS A 123 -15.14 37.34 54.81
N LEU A 124 -14.28 37.62 53.83
CA LEU A 124 -14.58 38.55 52.75
C LEU A 124 -15.75 38.06 51.89
N TYR A 125 -15.76 36.77 51.54
CA TYR A 125 -16.77 36.18 50.66
C TYR A 125 -18.14 36.13 51.32
N GLN A 126 -18.22 35.87 52.63
CA GLN A 126 -19.47 36.01 53.40
C GLN A 126 -20.02 37.45 53.33
N LYS A 127 -19.17 38.46 53.54
CA LYS A 127 -19.59 39.87 53.44
C LYS A 127 -20.02 40.28 52.02
N LEU A 128 -19.37 39.73 50.99
CA LEU A 128 -19.75 39.96 49.59
C LEU A 128 -21.11 39.35 49.26
N GLN A 129 -21.44 38.17 49.79
CA GLN A 129 -22.76 37.56 49.62
C GLN A 129 -23.86 38.39 50.29
N GLN A 130 -23.55 39.05 51.41
CA GLN A 130 -24.47 39.94 52.14
C GLN A 130 -24.57 41.35 51.53
N GLY A 131 -23.77 41.68 50.51
CA GLY A 131 -23.78 43.00 49.85
C GLY A 131 -23.07 44.12 50.62
N GLU A 132 -22.35 43.80 51.70
CA GLU A 132 -21.79 44.78 52.65
C GLU A 132 -20.30 45.10 52.44
N ALA A 133 -19.66 44.52 51.43
CA ALA A 133 -18.21 44.60 51.28
C ALA A 133 -17.75 45.99 50.77
N LYS A 134 -17.48 46.91 51.71
CA LYS A 134 -16.70 48.13 51.45
C LYS A 134 -15.25 47.91 51.91
N VAL A 135 -14.29 48.10 51.01
CA VAL A 135 -12.86 48.07 51.35
C VAL A 135 -12.52 49.35 52.12
N ARG A 136 -12.44 49.26 53.45
CA ARG A 136 -12.03 50.39 54.29
C ARG A 136 -10.51 50.43 54.35
N ARG A 137 -9.90 51.42 53.70
CA ARG A 137 -8.46 51.65 53.76
C ARG A 137 -8.08 52.39 55.04
N LEU A 138 -7.08 51.87 55.75
CA LEU A 138 -6.40 52.61 56.80
C LEU A 138 -5.21 53.33 56.17
N ALA A 139 -5.19 54.66 56.22
CA ALA A 139 -3.99 55.39 55.87
C ALA A 139 -2.91 55.03 56.90
N LEU A 140 -1.70 54.68 56.43
CA LEU A 140 -0.56 54.56 57.32
C LEU A 140 -0.39 55.90 58.05
N CYS A 141 -0.50 55.88 59.37
CA CYS A 141 -0.16 57.02 60.20
C CYS A 141 1.34 57.26 60.04
N SER A 142 1.67 58.23 59.19
CA SER A 142 3.04 58.58 58.86
C SER A 142 3.78 59.16 60.08
N TRP A 143 5.10 59.25 59.98
CA TRP A 143 6.00 59.90 60.96
C TRP A 143 5.59 61.31 61.41
N GLN A 144 4.56 61.90 60.79
CA GLN A 144 3.81 63.04 61.31
C GLN A 144 3.37 62.87 62.76
N GLN A 145 2.98 61.67 63.21
CA GLN A 145 2.64 61.46 64.63
C GLN A 145 3.86 61.53 65.54
N LEU A 146 5.04 61.08 65.11
CA LEU A 146 6.29 61.23 65.86
C LEU A 146 6.75 62.69 65.90
N GLY A 147 6.61 63.43 64.81
CA GLY A 147 6.87 64.87 64.78
C GLY A 147 5.89 65.66 65.66
N ILE A 148 4.60 65.29 65.65
CA ILE A 148 3.57 65.88 66.53
C ILE A 148 3.82 65.49 68.00
N LEU A 149 4.19 64.24 68.29
CA LEU A 149 4.54 63.79 69.65
C LEU A 149 5.83 64.44 70.15
N ALA A 150 6.84 64.62 69.31
CA ALA A 150 8.07 65.32 69.66
C ALA A 150 7.81 66.81 69.92
N THR A 151 6.98 67.46 69.11
CA THR A 151 6.57 68.85 69.33
C THR A 151 5.66 69.03 70.54
N LEU A 152 4.73 68.10 70.79
CA LEU A 152 3.93 68.02 72.03
C LEU A 152 4.82 67.79 73.25
N GLY A 153 5.85 66.95 73.15
CA GLY A 153 6.84 66.71 74.20
C GLY A 153 7.65 67.97 74.53
N CYS A 154 8.11 68.71 73.50
CA CYS A 154 8.75 70.02 73.70
C CYS A 154 7.80 71.03 74.35
N LEU A 155 6.53 71.07 73.93
CA LEU A 155 5.47 71.91 74.52
C LEU A 155 5.21 71.57 75.99
N LEU A 156 5.16 70.28 76.34
CA LEU A 156 4.98 69.80 77.71
C LEU A 156 6.18 70.17 78.59
N LEU A 157 7.40 70.02 78.08
CA LEU A 157 8.63 70.40 78.79
C LEU A 157 8.73 71.90 79.04
N THR A 158 8.22 72.74 78.12
CA THR A 158 8.09 74.18 78.39
C THR A 158 6.98 74.50 79.39
N ALA A 159 5.87 73.76 79.39
CA ALA A 159 4.77 73.96 80.35
C ALA A 159 5.15 73.55 81.79
N LEU A 160 6.19 72.72 81.94
CA LEU A 160 6.77 72.31 83.22
C LEU A 160 7.97 73.20 83.64
N ASP A 161 8.21 74.32 82.96
CA ASP A 161 9.34 75.26 83.17
C ASP A 161 10.75 74.62 83.11
N VAL A 162 10.87 73.44 82.48
CA VAL A 162 12.16 72.76 82.30
C VAL A 162 13.00 73.42 81.20
N ILE A 163 12.35 74.04 80.21
CA ILE A 163 12.95 74.59 78.99
C ILE A 163 12.38 76.00 78.73
N SER A 164 13.19 76.95 78.26
CA SER A 164 12.73 78.32 77.98
C SER A 164 11.88 78.42 76.70
N SER A 165 11.00 79.41 76.63
CA SER A 165 10.18 79.65 75.42
C SER A 165 11.02 79.92 74.16
N ALA A 166 12.20 80.52 74.30
CA ALA A 166 13.14 80.76 73.20
C ALA A 166 13.76 79.46 72.65
N THR A 167 14.03 78.48 73.50
CA THR A 167 14.62 77.19 73.09
C THR A 167 13.60 76.25 72.43
N LEU A 168 12.31 76.41 72.75
CA LEU A 168 11.22 75.73 72.03
C LEU A 168 11.12 76.19 70.57
N LEU A 169 11.17 77.49 70.29
CA LEU A 169 11.17 77.98 68.91
C LEU A 169 12.40 77.50 68.11
N ALA A 170 13.57 77.48 68.75
CA ALA A 170 14.82 77.08 68.10
C ALA A 170 14.89 75.57 67.75
N THR A 171 14.12 74.71 68.43
CA THR A 171 14.21 73.25 68.27
C THR A 171 12.94 72.66 67.66
N ALA A 172 11.75 73.02 68.14
CA ALA A 172 10.50 72.44 67.69
C ALA A 172 10.15 72.79 66.24
N ILE A 173 10.45 74.02 65.80
CA ILE A 173 10.15 74.47 64.43
C ILE A 173 11.02 73.71 63.40
N PRO A 174 12.36 73.62 63.54
CA PRO A 174 13.17 72.82 62.62
C PRO A 174 12.80 71.33 62.61
N LEU A 175 12.53 70.74 63.78
CA LEU A 175 12.10 69.34 63.88
C LEU A 175 10.77 69.09 63.14
N LEU A 176 9.82 70.01 63.26
CA LEU A 176 8.53 69.93 62.57
C LEU A 176 8.70 70.11 61.05
N VAL A 177 9.52 71.06 60.61
CA VAL A 177 9.82 71.28 59.18
C VAL A 177 10.54 70.07 58.56
N ILE A 178 11.54 69.51 59.24
CA ILE A 178 12.25 68.30 58.79
C ILE A 178 11.28 67.11 58.73
N SER A 179 10.46 66.92 59.77
CA SER A 179 9.43 65.87 59.80
C SER A 179 8.43 66.02 58.65
N LEU A 180 8.01 67.25 58.34
CA LEU A 180 7.09 67.55 57.23
C LEU A 180 7.74 67.25 55.87
N LEU A 181 8.97 67.72 55.63
CA LEU A 181 9.69 67.48 54.37
C LEU A 181 9.96 65.98 54.14
N LEU A 182 10.38 65.25 55.17
CA LEU A 182 10.54 63.79 55.11
C LEU A 182 9.21 63.10 54.81
N SER A 183 8.12 63.54 55.43
CA SER A 183 6.78 62.99 55.18
C SER A 183 6.32 63.23 53.75
N ILE A 184 6.55 64.42 53.18
CA ILE A 184 6.22 64.73 51.78
C ILE A 184 7.05 63.87 50.83
N LYS A 185 8.37 63.77 51.03
CA LYS A 185 9.24 62.93 50.19
C LYS A 185 8.87 61.44 50.27
N PHE A 186 8.60 60.94 51.46
CA PHE A 186 8.19 59.56 51.67
C PHE A 186 6.83 59.28 51.01
N LYS A 187 5.84 60.14 51.22
CA LYS A 187 4.51 60.02 50.61
C LYS A 187 4.57 60.08 49.09
N ALA A 188 5.40 60.97 48.52
CA ALA A 188 5.62 61.05 47.08
C ALA A 188 6.23 59.76 46.53
N ARG A 189 7.29 59.23 47.17
CA ARG A 189 7.92 57.96 46.77
C ARG A 189 6.97 56.76 46.90
N LEU A 190 6.22 56.68 48.00
CA LEU A 190 5.24 55.62 48.24
C LEU A 190 4.10 55.68 47.22
N SER A 191 3.60 56.87 46.91
CA SER A 191 2.59 57.07 45.87
C SER A 191 3.10 56.64 44.49
N ALA A 192 4.36 56.94 44.16
CA ALA A 192 4.97 56.51 42.90
C ALA A 192 5.08 54.97 42.82
N LEU A 193 5.56 54.32 43.89
CA LEU A 193 5.63 52.85 43.95
C LEU A 193 4.24 52.20 43.86
N LYS A 194 3.26 52.76 44.56
CA LYS A 194 1.86 52.32 44.51
C LYS A 194 1.28 52.45 43.10
N GLN A 195 1.57 53.56 42.40
CA GLN A 195 1.13 53.75 41.02
C GLN A 195 1.75 52.70 40.09
N ILE A 196 3.05 52.42 40.20
CA ILE A 196 3.73 51.37 39.42
C ILE A 196 3.11 50.00 39.71
N ALA A 197 2.89 49.66 40.98
CA ALA A 197 2.24 48.42 41.38
C ALA A 197 0.83 48.28 40.79
N GLN A 198 0.04 49.34 40.81
CA GLN A 198 -1.35 49.34 40.33
C GLN A 198 -1.48 49.42 38.81
N GLN A 199 -0.45 49.83 38.06
CA GLN A 199 -0.51 49.83 36.59
C GLN A 199 -0.75 48.43 36.02
N ASN A 200 -0.10 47.41 36.59
CA ASN A 200 -0.15 46.04 36.09
C ASN A 200 -0.90 45.06 37.03
N TYR A 201 -1.06 45.41 38.32
CA TYR A 201 -1.58 44.49 39.34
C TYR A 201 -2.59 45.17 40.27
N HIS A 202 -3.67 45.72 39.68
CA HIS A 202 -4.73 46.36 40.45
C HIS A 202 -5.86 45.39 40.80
N ASN A 203 -5.85 44.85 42.03
CA ASN A 203 -6.99 44.09 42.56
C ASN A 203 -7.32 44.46 44.02
N PRO A 204 -8.12 45.52 44.25
CA PRO A 204 -8.46 46.00 45.59
C PRO A 204 -9.21 44.97 46.46
N LEU A 205 -9.98 44.08 45.84
CA LEU A 205 -10.76 43.05 46.55
C LEU A 205 -9.85 41.98 47.16
N MET A 206 -8.69 41.76 46.54
CA MET A 206 -7.74 40.73 46.94
C MET A 206 -6.60 41.24 47.83
N GLU A 207 -6.55 42.54 48.15
CA GLU A 207 -5.56 43.08 49.11
C GLU A 207 -5.68 42.39 50.48
N MET A 208 -6.85 42.46 51.13
CA MET A 208 -7.06 41.89 52.48
C MET A 208 -6.82 40.36 52.54
N PRO A 209 -7.34 39.54 51.60
CA PRO A 209 -7.11 38.10 51.64
C PRO A 209 -5.64 37.68 51.51
N TYR A 210 -4.84 38.38 50.71
CA TYR A 210 -3.43 38.01 50.48
C TYR A 210 -2.46 38.65 51.47
N THR A 211 -2.59 39.93 51.78
CA THR A 211 -1.64 40.68 52.62
C THR A 211 -2.08 40.77 54.09
N GLY A 212 -3.39 40.69 54.35
CA GLY A 212 -3.96 40.93 55.68
C GLY A 212 -4.12 42.41 56.04
N HIS A 213 -3.76 43.30 55.14
CA HIS A 213 -3.75 44.74 55.34
C HIS A 213 -4.52 45.42 54.21
N CYS A 214 -5.08 46.59 54.49
CA CYS A 214 -5.68 47.49 53.50
C CYS A 214 -5.14 48.90 53.74
N ASP A 215 -3.87 49.10 53.40
CA ASP A 215 -3.14 50.34 53.60
C ASP A 215 -2.47 50.80 52.29
N ASP A 216 -1.46 51.65 52.38
CA ASP A 216 -0.71 52.13 51.21
C ASP A 216 0.40 51.17 50.75
N LEU A 217 0.76 50.17 51.56
CA LEU A 217 1.75 49.13 51.24
C LEU A 217 1.10 47.87 50.68
N SER A 218 -0.15 47.55 51.07
CA SER A 218 -0.88 46.38 50.59
C SER A 218 -0.97 46.25 49.06
N PRO A 219 -1.12 47.32 48.26
CA PRO A 219 -1.11 47.18 46.80
C PRO A 219 0.26 46.78 46.24
N ILE A 220 1.35 47.22 46.88
CA ILE A 220 2.72 46.90 46.47
C ILE A 220 3.02 45.43 46.81
N GLU A 221 2.68 44.99 48.02
CA GLU A 221 2.84 43.61 48.45
C GLU A 221 2.02 42.65 47.56
N LEU A 222 0.76 43.00 47.27
CA LEU A 222 -0.09 42.24 46.36
C LEU A 222 0.53 42.17 44.95
N ALA A 223 1.04 43.28 44.43
CA ALA A 223 1.72 43.29 43.13
C ALA A 223 2.96 42.38 43.10
N MET A 224 3.74 42.31 44.19
CA MET A 224 4.86 41.38 44.31
C MET A 224 4.38 39.91 44.31
N LEU A 225 3.30 39.61 45.02
CA LEU A 225 2.70 38.27 45.02
C LEU A 225 2.16 37.89 43.64
N MET A 226 1.48 38.82 42.94
CA MET A 226 1.04 38.63 41.56
C MET A 226 2.22 38.42 40.61
N LYS A 227 3.31 39.17 40.77
CA LYS A 227 4.52 39.00 39.96
C LYS A 227 5.16 37.62 40.16
N LYS A 228 5.20 37.14 41.40
CA LYS A 228 5.66 35.78 41.71
C LYS A 228 4.76 34.72 41.08
N ALA A 229 3.43 34.90 41.15
CA ALA A 229 2.47 34.00 40.53
C ALA A 229 2.58 33.99 39.00
N GLU A 230 2.82 35.15 38.37
CA GLU A 230 3.07 35.28 36.94
C GLU A 230 4.34 34.53 36.51
N LEU A 231 5.47 34.75 37.19
CA LEU A 231 6.72 34.04 36.89
C LEU A 231 6.56 32.52 37.01
N ARG A 232 5.83 32.08 38.05
CA ARG A 232 5.50 30.67 38.24
C ARG A 232 4.61 30.12 37.13
N ALA A 233 3.64 30.91 36.65
CA ALA A 233 2.77 30.49 35.55
C ALA A 233 3.54 30.33 34.24
N VAL A 234 4.43 31.28 33.92
CA VAL A 234 5.29 31.23 32.72
C VAL A 234 6.25 30.04 32.78
N THR A 235 6.93 29.84 33.91
CA THR A 235 7.89 28.73 34.09
C THR A 235 7.20 27.37 34.02
N ALA A 236 6.03 27.22 34.66
CA ALA A 236 5.28 25.97 34.62
C ALA A 236 4.81 25.61 33.20
N ARG A 237 4.33 26.61 32.43
CA ARG A 237 3.95 26.43 31.02
C ARG A 237 5.13 26.06 30.14
N ALA A 238 6.25 26.77 30.30
CA ALA A 238 7.46 26.49 29.55
C ALA A 238 7.97 25.08 29.84
N ASN A 239 7.85 24.57 31.08
CA ASN A 239 8.21 23.20 31.42
C ASN A 239 7.32 22.17 30.71
N GLU A 240 6.00 22.30 30.82
CA GLU A 240 5.03 21.37 30.20
C GLU A 240 5.21 21.31 28.68
N THR A 241 5.36 22.47 28.02
CA THR A 241 5.62 22.51 26.58
C THR A 241 6.97 21.89 26.23
N SER A 242 8.02 22.12 27.04
CA SER A 242 9.35 21.56 26.77
C SER A 242 9.37 20.04 26.88
N GLU A 243 8.68 19.47 27.87
CA GLU A 243 8.56 18.03 28.05
C GLU A 243 7.81 17.39 26.86
N SER A 244 6.69 17.98 26.46
CA SER A 244 5.91 17.46 25.32
C SER A 244 6.70 17.48 23.99
N ILE A 245 7.47 18.55 23.72
CA ILE A 245 8.31 18.61 22.52
C ILE A 245 9.48 17.61 22.64
N LEU A 246 10.06 17.43 23.83
CA LEU A 246 11.16 16.48 24.05
C LEU A 246 10.72 15.04 23.76
N ASP A 247 9.52 14.66 24.19
CA ASP A 247 8.99 13.32 23.92
C ASP A 247 8.66 13.12 22.44
N SER A 248 8.12 14.16 21.77
CA SER A 248 7.94 14.16 20.33
C SER A 248 9.27 14.01 19.58
N ALA A 249 10.33 14.68 20.05
CA ALA A 249 11.67 14.56 19.48
C ALA A 249 12.27 13.16 19.65
N LYS A 250 12.07 12.51 20.81
CA LYS A 250 12.51 11.12 21.00
C LYS A 250 11.80 10.16 20.05
N GLN A 251 10.49 10.34 19.88
CA GLN A 251 9.70 9.53 18.93
C GLN A 251 10.21 9.71 17.49
N GLU A 252 10.57 10.93 17.11
CA GLU A 252 11.12 11.22 15.79
C GLU A 252 12.47 10.53 15.53
N VAL A 253 13.35 10.46 16.54
CA VAL A 253 14.61 9.69 16.44
C VAL A 253 14.33 8.20 16.23
N ALA A 254 13.39 7.64 16.99
CA ALA A 254 13.01 6.22 16.84
C ALA A 254 12.43 5.95 15.44
N ASN A 255 11.60 6.85 14.91
CA ASN A 255 11.06 6.75 13.56
C ASN A 255 12.18 6.79 12.50
N SER A 256 13.18 7.66 12.67
CA SER A 256 14.32 7.73 11.73
C SER A 256 15.16 6.46 11.73
N GLN A 257 15.35 5.82 12.89
CA GLN A 257 16.03 4.52 12.97
C GLN A 257 15.28 3.42 12.23
N ALA A 258 13.95 3.36 12.38
CA ALA A 258 13.12 2.42 11.63
C ALA A 258 13.21 2.65 10.11
N ILE A 259 13.23 3.93 9.68
CA ILE A 259 13.42 4.29 8.26
C ILE A 259 14.78 3.78 7.76
N ASP A 260 15.86 3.92 8.52
CA ASP A 260 17.18 3.45 8.10
C ASP A 260 17.25 1.92 7.91
N GLU A 261 16.58 1.16 8.79
CA GLU A 261 16.46 -0.30 8.64
C GLU A 261 15.68 -0.67 7.37
N GLU A 262 14.54 -0.02 7.15
CA GLU A 262 13.69 -0.27 5.98
C GLU A 262 14.38 0.14 4.66
N LEU A 263 15.15 1.23 4.66
CA LEU A 263 15.98 1.64 3.51
C LEU A 263 17.07 0.61 3.20
N SER A 264 17.66 -0.02 4.23
CA SER A 264 18.65 -1.08 4.02
C SER A 264 18.01 -2.32 3.37
N GLU A 265 16.82 -2.71 3.80
CA GLU A 265 16.07 -3.81 3.17
C GLU A 265 15.68 -3.47 1.73
N GLN A 266 15.20 -2.24 1.50
CA GLN A 266 14.83 -1.77 0.17
C GLN A 266 16.02 -1.68 -0.80
N SER A 267 17.21 -1.33 -0.30
CA SER A 267 18.45 -1.38 -1.09
C SER A 267 18.76 -2.81 -1.54
N ASN A 268 18.69 -3.78 -0.63
CA ASN A 268 18.93 -5.20 -0.96
C ASN A 268 17.90 -5.72 -1.97
N ALA A 269 16.63 -5.37 -1.80
CA ALA A 269 15.57 -5.73 -2.74
C ALA A 269 15.81 -5.11 -4.12
N THR A 270 16.26 -3.86 -4.18
CA THR A 270 16.57 -3.16 -5.45
C THR A 270 17.76 -3.81 -6.18
N ASP A 271 18.81 -4.20 -5.46
CA ASP A 271 19.95 -4.91 -6.05
C ASP A 271 19.54 -6.30 -6.58
N ALA A 272 18.66 -7.02 -5.87
CA ALA A 272 18.10 -8.28 -6.36
C ALA A 272 17.25 -8.09 -7.63
N MET A 273 16.44 -7.03 -7.69
CA MET A 273 15.67 -6.68 -8.89
C MET A 273 16.57 -6.40 -10.09
N ALA A 274 17.73 -5.76 -9.88
CA ALA A 274 18.72 -5.53 -10.94
C ALA A 274 19.21 -6.85 -11.56
N VAL A 275 19.58 -7.80 -10.70
CA VAL A 275 20.03 -9.15 -11.12
C VAL A 275 18.92 -9.87 -11.89
N SER A 276 17.69 -9.86 -11.37
CA SER A 276 16.56 -10.50 -12.07
C SER A 276 16.26 -9.87 -13.44
N ALA A 277 16.45 -8.56 -13.59
CA ALA A 277 16.30 -7.89 -14.89
C ALA A 277 17.38 -8.33 -15.89
N GLU A 278 18.63 -8.52 -15.43
CA GLU A 278 19.72 -9.05 -16.27
C GLU A 278 19.45 -10.51 -16.69
N GLU A 279 19.00 -11.37 -15.76
CA GLU A 279 18.62 -12.76 -16.05
C GLU A 279 17.43 -12.85 -17.02
N MET A 280 16.48 -11.91 -16.91
CA MET A 280 15.34 -11.82 -17.81
C MET A 280 15.79 -11.46 -19.23
N LEU A 281 16.73 -10.52 -19.40
CA LEU A 281 17.29 -10.21 -20.72
C LEU A 281 17.97 -11.42 -21.37
N ALA A 282 18.72 -12.22 -20.59
CA ALA A 282 19.32 -13.45 -21.10
C ALA A 282 18.26 -14.47 -21.54
N SER A 283 17.19 -14.62 -20.75
CA SER A 283 16.07 -15.52 -21.09
C SER A 283 15.32 -15.06 -22.34
N ILE A 284 15.14 -13.75 -22.51
CA ILE A 284 14.53 -13.17 -23.71
C ILE A 284 15.37 -13.47 -24.97
N ASP A 285 16.69 -13.38 -24.87
CA ASP A 285 17.60 -13.70 -25.98
C ASP A 285 17.52 -15.19 -26.36
N GLU A 286 17.46 -16.09 -25.38
CA GLU A 286 17.28 -17.53 -25.60
C GLU A 286 15.96 -17.86 -26.31
N VAL A 287 14.84 -17.28 -25.84
CA VAL A 287 13.52 -17.46 -26.46
C VAL A 287 13.49 -16.86 -27.88
N SER A 288 14.18 -15.74 -28.10
CA SER A 288 14.35 -15.13 -29.43
C SER A 288 15.06 -16.04 -30.41
N GLN A 289 16.18 -16.63 -29.99
CA GLN A 289 16.91 -17.60 -30.78
C GLN A 289 16.04 -18.82 -31.09
N GLN A 290 15.29 -19.31 -30.11
CA GLN A 290 14.42 -20.47 -30.29
C GLN A 290 13.24 -20.20 -31.23
N ALA A 291 12.62 -19.03 -31.16
CA ALA A 291 11.56 -18.62 -32.10
C ALA A 291 12.08 -18.54 -33.53
N LYS A 292 13.28 -17.97 -33.73
CA LYS A 292 13.93 -17.91 -35.04
C LYS A 292 14.22 -19.31 -35.59
N GLN A 293 14.81 -20.17 -34.76
CA GLN A 293 15.12 -21.54 -35.16
C GLN A 293 13.85 -22.35 -35.48
N SER A 294 12.76 -22.15 -34.73
CA SER A 294 11.47 -22.79 -35.01
C SER A 294 10.90 -22.36 -36.37
N SER A 295 11.01 -21.07 -36.71
CA SER A 295 10.61 -20.57 -38.03
C SER A 295 11.41 -21.22 -39.16
N GLU A 296 12.74 -21.33 -39.00
CA GLU A 296 13.62 -21.96 -39.99
C GLU A 296 13.27 -23.44 -40.19
N PHE A 297 13.15 -24.20 -39.10
CA PHE A 297 12.76 -25.63 -39.17
C PHE A 297 11.37 -25.84 -39.78
N THR A 298 10.43 -24.95 -39.48
CA THR A 298 9.07 -25.01 -40.02
C THR A 298 9.07 -24.78 -41.53
N GLN A 299 9.89 -23.85 -42.01
CA GLN A 299 10.03 -23.59 -43.44
C GLN A 299 10.66 -24.78 -44.18
N ASP A 300 11.71 -25.38 -43.62
CA ASP A 300 12.34 -26.57 -44.19
C ASP A 300 11.41 -27.79 -44.20
N ALA A 301 10.66 -28.00 -43.11
CA ALA A 301 9.65 -29.05 -43.02
C ALA A 301 8.52 -28.83 -44.03
N SER A 302 8.13 -27.58 -44.28
CA SER A 302 7.07 -27.24 -45.24
C SER A 302 7.50 -27.57 -46.67
N ILE A 303 8.74 -27.20 -47.04
CA ILE A 303 9.33 -27.58 -48.33
C ILE A 303 9.35 -29.10 -48.49
N THR A 304 9.78 -29.82 -47.45
CA THR A 304 9.86 -31.29 -47.46
C THR A 304 8.48 -31.94 -47.60
N ALA A 305 7.47 -31.43 -46.90
CA ALA A 305 6.10 -31.92 -46.98
C ALA A 305 5.47 -31.64 -48.36
N MET A 306 5.72 -30.47 -48.94
CA MET A 306 5.32 -30.15 -50.33
C MET A 306 5.98 -31.09 -51.34
N GLN A 307 7.26 -31.41 -51.14
CA GLN A 307 7.98 -32.35 -52.00
C GLN A 307 7.42 -33.78 -51.87
N GLY A 308 7.08 -34.20 -50.64
CA GLY A 308 6.38 -35.47 -50.39
C GLY A 308 5.02 -35.55 -51.09
N ALA A 309 4.22 -34.48 -51.03
CA ALA A 309 2.95 -34.39 -51.74
C ALA A 309 3.12 -34.52 -53.27
N LYS A 310 4.17 -33.90 -53.82
CA LYS A 310 4.51 -34.01 -55.25
C LYS A 310 4.89 -35.43 -55.63
N THR A 311 5.72 -36.12 -54.84
CA THR A 311 6.08 -37.52 -55.10
C THR A 311 4.85 -38.44 -55.08
N ILE A 312 3.87 -38.17 -54.22
CA ILE A 312 2.60 -38.89 -54.21
C ILE A 312 1.79 -38.65 -55.50
N ASP A 313 1.77 -37.42 -56.02
CA ASP A 313 1.12 -37.13 -57.31
C ASP A 313 1.75 -37.92 -58.48
N GLU A 314 3.09 -38.00 -58.50
CA GLU A 314 3.82 -38.81 -59.48
C GLU A 314 3.52 -40.32 -59.33
N ALA A 315 3.39 -40.82 -58.09
CA ALA A 315 3.00 -42.19 -57.81
C ALA A 315 1.58 -42.50 -58.30
N VAL A 316 0.61 -41.61 -58.06
CA VAL A 316 -0.77 -41.76 -58.57
C VAL A 316 -0.79 -41.82 -60.09
N ALA A 317 -0.05 -40.94 -60.77
CA ALA A 317 0.05 -40.96 -62.23
C ALA A 317 0.62 -42.29 -62.75
N THR A 318 1.64 -42.82 -62.08
CA THR A 318 2.28 -44.10 -62.44
C THR A 318 1.33 -45.28 -62.23
N VAL A 319 0.58 -45.33 -61.12
CA VAL A 319 -0.39 -46.40 -60.84
C VAL A 319 -1.57 -46.34 -61.82
N ASN A 320 -2.06 -45.16 -62.19
CA ASN A 320 -3.09 -45.03 -63.21
C ASN A 320 -2.60 -45.57 -64.58
N SER A 321 -1.35 -45.28 -64.95
CA SER A 321 -0.75 -45.84 -66.16
C SER A 321 -0.64 -47.37 -66.11
N LEU A 322 -0.32 -47.94 -64.95
CA LEU A 322 -0.27 -49.38 -64.74
C LEU A 322 -1.68 -50.00 -64.86
N SER A 323 -2.69 -49.37 -64.27
CA SER A 323 -4.09 -49.81 -64.37
C SER A 323 -4.56 -49.87 -65.83
N GLN A 324 -4.18 -48.87 -66.64
CA GLN A 324 -4.47 -48.87 -68.08
C GLN A 324 -3.78 -50.04 -68.80
N GLN A 325 -2.49 -50.30 -68.53
CA GLN A 325 -1.77 -51.43 -69.12
C GLN A 325 -2.36 -52.80 -68.74
N LEU A 326 -2.87 -52.93 -67.51
CA LEU A 326 -3.57 -54.14 -67.06
C LEU A 326 -4.91 -54.32 -67.79
N ASP A 327 -5.67 -53.25 -68.02
CA ASP A 327 -6.92 -53.32 -68.79
C ASP A 327 -6.68 -53.65 -70.27
N ASP A 328 -5.65 -53.06 -70.90
CA ASP A 328 -5.23 -53.40 -72.26
C ASP A 328 -4.84 -54.90 -72.34
N SER A 329 -4.11 -55.41 -71.35
CA SER A 329 -3.72 -56.83 -71.24
C SER A 329 -4.93 -57.73 -71.06
N ARG A 330 -5.92 -57.31 -70.26
CA ARG A 330 -7.20 -58.01 -70.07
C ARG A 330 -7.97 -58.10 -71.39
N GLN A 331 -7.99 -57.03 -72.18
CA GLN A 331 -8.64 -57.01 -73.50
C GLN A 331 -7.95 -57.99 -74.48
N ALA A 332 -6.61 -58.00 -74.51
CA ALA A 332 -5.84 -58.94 -75.33
C ALA A 332 -6.09 -60.40 -74.94
N LEU A 333 -6.20 -60.70 -73.64
CA LEU A 333 -6.58 -62.03 -73.15
C LEU A 333 -8.01 -62.41 -73.54
N GLY A 334 -8.94 -61.46 -73.56
CA GLY A 334 -10.30 -61.67 -74.06
C GLY A 334 -10.32 -62.06 -75.53
N GLN A 335 -9.49 -61.42 -76.37
CA GLN A 335 -9.34 -61.81 -77.77
C GLN A 335 -8.74 -63.22 -77.89
N LEU A 336 -7.68 -63.52 -77.12
CA LEU A 336 -7.07 -64.85 -77.12
C LEU A 336 -8.06 -65.93 -76.68
N TYR A 337 -8.94 -65.64 -75.73
CA TYR A 337 -10.00 -66.57 -75.30
C TYR A 337 -10.92 -66.95 -76.48
N ASN A 338 -11.37 -65.96 -77.26
CA ASN A 338 -12.21 -66.16 -78.44
C ASN A 338 -11.47 -66.92 -79.56
N ASP A 339 -10.18 -66.65 -79.75
CA ASP A 339 -9.35 -67.34 -80.74
C ASP A 339 -9.18 -68.84 -80.37
N VAL A 340 -9.02 -69.14 -79.08
CA VAL A 340 -8.92 -70.51 -78.57
C VAL A 340 -10.23 -71.29 -78.76
N GLU A 341 -11.38 -70.66 -78.49
CA GLU A 341 -12.71 -71.24 -78.75
C GLU A 341 -12.93 -71.52 -80.25
N SER A 342 -12.45 -70.62 -81.11
CA SER A 342 -12.51 -70.80 -82.57
C SER A 342 -11.67 -72.00 -83.03
N ILE A 343 -10.48 -72.21 -82.44
CA ILE A 343 -9.64 -73.39 -82.72
C ILE A 343 -10.33 -74.67 -82.28
N GLU A 344 -10.98 -74.69 -81.12
CA GLU A 344 -11.72 -75.85 -80.62
C GLU A 344 -12.82 -76.28 -81.61
N THR A 345 -13.54 -75.32 -82.19
CA THR A 345 -14.55 -75.56 -83.24
C THR A 345 -13.92 -76.21 -84.48
N ILE A 346 -12.75 -75.74 -84.91
CA ILE A 346 -12.00 -76.31 -86.04
C ILE A 346 -11.54 -77.74 -85.74
N LEU A 347 -11.03 -78.00 -84.54
CA LEU A 347 -10.62 -79.34 -84.11
C LEU A 347 -11.79 -80.32 -84.10
N GLY A 348 -12.98 -79.87 -83.70
CA GLY A 348 -14.22 -80.65 -83.81
C GLY A 348 -14.53 -81.06 -85.27
N MET A 349 -14.36 -80.14 -86.22
CA MET A 349 -14.52 -80.45 -87.65
C MET A 349 -13.47 -81.44 -88.16
N ILE A 350 -12.19 -81.26 -87.78
CA ILE A 350 -11.11 -82.17 -88.19
C ILE A 350 -11.32 -83.58 -87.62
N GLN A 351 -11.76 -83.69 -86.37
CA GLN A 351 -12.12 -84.96 -85.76
C GLN A 351 -13.23 -85.66 -86.56
N GLY A 352 -14.27 -84.92 -86.95
CA GLY A 352 -15.34 -85.43 -87.80
C GLY A 352 -14.84 -85.91 -89.17
N ILE A 353 -13.91 -85.17 -89.80
CA ILE A 353 -13.28 -85.58 -91.07
C ILE A 353 -12.43 -86.84 -90.87
N ALA A 354 -11.66 -86.94 -89.78
CA ALA A 354 -10.83 -88.11 -89.49
C ALA A 354 -11.69 -89.37 -89.28
N GLU A 355 -12.80 -89.27 -88.54
CA GLU A 355 -13.76 -90.36 -88.36
C GLU A 355 -14.43 -90.77 -89.68
N GLN A 356 -14.87 -89.81 -90.50
CA GLN A 356 -15.41 -90.09 -91.82
C GLN A 356 -14.38 -90.78 -92.73
N THR A 357 -13.13 -90.32 -92.69
CA THR A 357 -12.02 -90.90 -93.46
C THR A 357 -11.72 -92.33 -93.00
N ASN A 358 -11.75 -92.58 -91.68
CA ASN A 358 -11.59 -93.90 -91.08
C ASN A 358 -12.71 -94.87 -91.51
N LEU A 359 -13.96 -94.39 -91.56
CA LEU A 359 -15.11 -95.16 -92.05
C LEU A 359 -15.03 -95.45 -93.55
N LEU A 360 -14.61 -94.47 -94.36
CA LEU A 360 -14.38 -94.64 -95.80
C LEU A 360 -13.25 -95.64 -96.06
N ALA A 361 -12.15 -95.56 -95.31
CA ALA A 361 -11.04 -96.48 -95.39
C ALA A 361 -11.42 -97.91 -94.97
N LEU A 362 -12.24 -98.05 -93.92
CA LEU A 362 -12.80 -99.35 -93.52
C LEU A 362 -13.67 -99.96 -94.62
N ASN A 363 -14.56 -99.17 -95.23
CA ASN A 363 -15.40 -99.62 -96.34
C ASN A 363 -14.55 -100.03 -97.55
N ALA A 364 -13.49 -99.28 -97.86
CA ALA A 364 -12.54 -99.61 -98.93
C ALA A 364 -11.73 -100.88 -98.63
N ALA A 365 -11.30 -101.09 -97.38
CA ALA A 365 -10.61 -102.30 -96.96
C ALA A 365 -11.51 -103.55 -97.05
N ILE A 366 -12.79 -103.42 -96.67
CA ILE A 366 -13.79 -104.49 -96.82
C ILE A 366 -13.98 -104.85 -98.31
N GLU A 367 -14.14 -103.85 -99.19
CA GLU A 367 -14.34 -104.10 -100.63
C GLU A 367 -13.07 -104.64 -101.30
N ALA A 368 -11.88 -104.20 -100.86
CA ALA A 368 -10.60 -104.76 -101.30
C ALA A 368 -10.40 -106.22 -100.87
N ALA A 369 -10.82 -106.59 -99.65
CA ALA A 369 -10.83 -107.99 -99.20
C ALA A 369 -11.84 -108.85 -100.01
N ARG A 370 -12.95 -108.25 -100.45
CA ARG A 370 -13.98 -108.89 -101.28
C ARG A 370 -13.51 -109.19 -102.71
N ALA A 371 -12.60 -108.39 -103.25
CA ALA A 371 -12.02 -108.53 -104.59
C ALA A 371 -10.88 -109.58 -104.71
N GLY A 372 -10.48 -110.24 -103.61
CA GLY A 372 -9.49 -111.32 -103.60
C GLY A 372 -8.09 -110.88 -104.04
N GLU A 373 -7.39 -111.70 -104.85
CA GLU A 373 -6.00 -111.42 -105.31
C GLU A 373 -5.87 -110.11 -106.11
N HIS A 374 -6.93 -109.65 -106.80
CA HIS A 374 -6.94 -108.37 -107.53
C HIS A 374 -7.04 -107.13 -106.61
N GLY A 375 -7.47 -107.30 -105.35
CA GLY A 375 -7.68 -106.23 -104.38
C GLY A 375 -6.48 -105.94 -103.46
N ARG A 376 -5.40 -106.74 -103.51
CA ARG A 376 -4.27 -106.63 -102.56
C ARG A 376 -3.63 -105.25 -102.52
N GLY A 377 -3.45 -104.59 -103.67
CA GLY A 377 -2.90 -103.23 -103.73
C GLY A 377 -3.81 -102.18 -103.08
N PHE A 378 -5.14 -102.33 -103.25
CA PHE A 378 -6.13 -101.44 -102.65
C PHE A 378 -6.30 -101.67 -101.14
N ALA A 379 -6.18 -102.91 -100.67
CA ALA A 379 -6.24 -103.24 -99.25
C ALA A 379 -5.11 -102.56 -98.46
N VAL A 380 -3.88 -102.58 -99.00
CA VAL A 380 -2.73 -101.90 -98.37
C VAL A 380 -2.95 -100.39 -98.29
N VAL A 381 -3.47 -99.78 -99.37
CA VAL A 381 -3.79 -98.34 -99.36
C VAL A 381 -4.91 -98.02 -98.37
N ALA A 382 -5.95 -98.85 -98.29
CA ALA A 382 -7.05 -98.66 -97.36
C ALA A 382 -6.61 -98.78 -95.89
N ASP A 383 -5.76 -99.75 -95.55
CA ASP A 383 -5.18 -99.88 -94.22
C ASP A 383 -4.24 -98.72 -93.88
N GLU A 384 -3.47 -98.20 -94.85
CA GLU A 384 -2.63 -97.02 -94.68
C GLU A 384 -3.47 -95.74 -94.45
N VAL A 385 -4.55 -95.55 -95.20
CA VAL A 385 -5.50 -94.42 -95.00
C VAL A 385 -6.18 -94.54 -93.64
N ARG A 386 -6.56 -95.76 -93.22
CA ARG A 386 -7.15 -96.02 -91.91
C ARG A 386 -6.15 -95.70 -90.78
N ALA A 387 -4.91 -96.16 -90.89
CA ALA A 387 -3.84 -95.85 -89.95
C ALA A 387 -3.56 -94.34 -89.89
N LEU A 388 -3.55 -93.65 -91.04
CA LEU A 388 -3.37 -92.20 -91.12
C LEU A 388 -4.53 -91.47 -90.44
N SER A 389 -5.78 -91.88 -90.67
CA SER A 389 -6.96 -91.28 -90.03
C SER A 389 -6.98 -91.48 -88.51
N GLY A 390 -6.54 -92.65 -88.03
CA GLY A 390 -6.34 -92.91 -86.60
C GLY A 390 -5.24 -92.03 -86.00
N LYS A 391 -4.14 -91.84 -86.72
CA LYS A 391 -3.06 -90.92 -86.32
C LYS A 391 -3.52 -89.46 -86.31
N THR A 392 -4.38 -89.05 -87.25
CA THR A 392 -5.01 -87.73 -87.26
C THR A 392 -5.93 -87.54 -86.05
N SER A 393 -6.80 -88.51 -85.75
CA SER A 393 -7.67 -88.46 -84.56
C SER A 393 -6.87 -88.34 -83.27
N SER A 394 -5.83 -89.18 -83.09
CA SER A 394 -4.95 -89.09 -81.92
C SER A 394 -4.25 -87.72 -81.81
N SER A 395 -3.83 -87.15 -82.94
CA SER A 395 -3.20 -85.81 -82.95
C SER A 395 -4.20 -84.71 -82.61
N VAL A 396 -5.46 -84.84 -83.03
CA VAL A 396 -6.53 -83.89 -82.67
C VAL A 396 -6.82 -83.94 -81.18
N ASP A 397 -6.86 -85.12 -80.57
CA ASP A 397 -7.03 -85.27 -79.12
C ASP A 397 -5.86 -84.67 -78.33
N ASP A 398 -4.62 -84.86 -78.81
CA ASP A 398 -3.43 -84.22 -78.22
C ASP A 398 -3.52 -82.68 -78.29
N ILE A 399 -3.95 -82.12 -79.43
CA ILE A 399 -4.14 -80.67 -79.57
C ILE A 399 -5.28 -80.19 -78.68
N ARG A 400 -6.40 -80.92 -78.59
CA ARG A 400 -7.53 -80.59 -77.71
C ARG A 400 -7.08 -80.48 -76.26
N SER A 401 -6.29 -81.44 -75.77
CA SER A 401 -5.73 -81.40 -74.41
C SER A 401 -4.85 -80.15 -74.18
N LYS A 402 -4.04 -79.75 -75.18
CA LYS A 402 -3.25 -78.51 -75.08
C LYS A 402 -4.12 -77.26 -75.07
N ILE A 403 -5.20 -77.24 -75.84
CA ILE A 403 -6.18 -76.15 -75.88
C ILE A 403 -6.90 -75.99 -74.55
N GLU A 404 -7.33 -77.08 -73.90
CA GLU A 404 -7.94 -77.05 -72.57
C GLU A 404 -7.01 -76.41 -71.52
N VAL A 405 -5.72 -76.79 -71.53
CA VAL A 405 -4.71 -76.19 -70.64
C VAL A 405 -4.51 -74.70 -70.95
N LEU A 406 -4.53 -74.32 -72.22
CA LEU A 406 -4.36 -72.94 -72.64
C LEU A 406 -5.56 -72.08 -72.19
N GLN A 407 -6.78 -72.58 -72.36
CA GLN A 407 -8.01 -71.92 -71.92
C GLN A 407 -8.04 -71.74 -70.38
N ALA A 408 -7.64 -72.78 -69.63
CA ALA A 408 -7.51 -72.68 -68.18
C ALA A 408 -6.46 -71.62 -67.77
N THR A 409 -5.36 -71.52 -68.52
CA THR A 409 -4.31 -70.52 -68.27
C THR A 409 -4.79 -69.10 -68.59
N VAL A 410 -5.54 -68.90 -69.67
CA VAL A 410 -6.14 -67.60 -70.03
C VAL A 410 -7.11 -67.14 -68.95
N ASN A 411 -8.02 -68.00 -68.50
CA ASN A 411 -8.96 -67.69 -67.41
C ASN A 411 -8.25 -67.34 -66.10
N LYS A 412 -7.23 -68.12 -65.72
CA LYS A 412 -6.42 -67.84 -64.53
C LYS A 412 -5.71 -66.48 -64.64
N THR A 413 -5.17 -66.17 -65.82
CA THR A 413 -4.47 -64.90 -66.06
C THR A 413 -5.45 -63.72 -66.06
N GLY A 414 -6.67 -63.89 -66.61
CA GLY A 414 -7.74 -62.90 -66.56
C GLY A 414 -8.13 -62.54 -65.12
N ASN A 415 -8.31 -63.54 -64.25
CA ASN A 415 -8.58 -63.32 -62.82
C ASN A 415 -7.44 -62.56 -62.11
N LEU A 416 -6.18 -62.86 -62.45
CA LEU A 416 -5.02 -62.13 -61.89
C LEU A 416 -4.99 -60.66 -62.36
N MET A 417 -5.39 -60.38 -63.61
CA MET A 417 -5.50 -59.01 -64.12
C MET A 417 -6.60 -58.23 -63.39
N GLU A 418 -7.77 -58.84 -63.15
CA GLU A 418 -8.86 -58.21 -62.41
C GLU A 418 -8.45 -57.89 -60.96
N GLN A 419 -7.73 -58.80 -60.30
CA GLN A 419 -7.12 -58.52 -58.98
C GLN A 419 -6.09 -57.38 -59.05
N GLY A 420 -5.28 -57.32 -60.11
CA GLY A 420 -4.31 -56.26 -60.34
C GLY A 420 -4.94 -54.87 -60.53
N ILE A 421 -6.06 -54.79 -61.26
CA ILE A 421 -6.85 -53.56 -61.42
C ILE A 421 -7.40 -53.12 -60.06
N ALA A 422 -8.06 -54.03 -59.33
CA ALA A 422 -8.60 -53.71 -58.00
C ALA A 422 -7.51 -53.28 -56.99
N ALA A 423 -6.33 -53.90 -57.03
CA ALA A 423 -5.17 -53.50 -56.22
C ALA A 423 -4.62 -52.12 -56.62
N SER A 424 -4.68 -51.77 -57.91
CA SER A 424 -4.27 -50.45 -58.42
C SER A 424 -5.22 -49.36 -57.94
N ASP A 425 -6.54 -49.57 -58.05
CA ASP A 425 -7.55 -48.65 -57.52
C ASP A 425 -7.38 -48.40 -56.02
N SER A 426 -7.16 -49.47 -55.25
CA SER A 426 -6.86 -49.37 -53.81
C SER A 426 -5.59 -48.55 -53.53
N SER A 427 -4.56 -48.72 -54.35
CA SER A 427 -3.29 -47.99 -54.23
C SER A 427 -3.45 -46.50 -54.55
N VAL A 428 -4.27 -46.15 -55.54
CA VAL A 428 -4.62 -44.76 -55.85
C VAL A 428 -5.36 -44.12 -54.67
N ALA A 429 -6.38 -44.80 -54.11
CA ALA A 429 -7.14 -44.28 -52.98
C ALA A 429 -6.25 -44.03 -51.74
N LYS A 430 -5.35 -44.96 -51.40
CA LYS A 430 -4.38 -44.78 -50.31
C LYS A 430 -3.39 -43.66 -50.59
N SER A 431 -2.94 -43.51 -51.84
CA SER A 431 -2.03 -42.43 -52.22
C SER A 431 -2.71 -41.06 -52.09
N GLN A 432 -3.98 -40.93 -52.49
CA GLN A 432 -4.76 -39.71 -52.28
C GLN A 432 -4.92 -39.37 -50.79
N GLN A 433 -5.14 -40.37 -49.93
CA GLN A 433 -5.18 -40.17 -48.48
C GLN A 433 -3.83 -39.65 -47.95
N SER A 434 -2.70 -40.21 -48.39
CA SER A 434 -1.36 -39.72 -48.04
C SER A 434 -1.13 -38.28 -48.52
N LYS A 435 -1.62 -37.92 -49.72
CA LYS A 435 -1.55 -36.54 -50.22
C LYS A 435 -2.28 -35.56 -49.30
N GLN A 436 -3.49 -35.92 -48.86
CA GLN A 436 -4.26 -35.10 -47.91
C GLN A 436 -3.52 -34.94 -46.58
N ALA A 437 -2.85 -35.99 -46.09
CA ALA A 437 -2.03 -35.90 -44.88
C ALA A 437 -0.86 -34.92 -45.04
N PHE A 438 -0.14 -34.95 -46.18
CA PHE A 438 0.91 -33.96 -46.47
C PHE A 438 0.37 -32.54 -46.57
N GLN A 439 -0.80 -32.34 -47.16
CA GLN A 439 -1.44 -31.02 -47.23
C GLN A 439 -1.82 -30.51 -45.83
N ALA A 440 -2.33 -31.37 -44.96
CA ALA A 440 -2.60 -31.02 -43.56
C ALA A 440 -1.32 -30.60 -42.83
N ILE A 441 -0.22 -31.34 -43.01
CA ILE A 441 1.10 -31.00 -42.43
C ILE A 441 1.56 -29.61 -42.89
N VAL A 442 1.43 -29.28 -44.18
CA VAL A 442 1.80 -27.95 -44.70
C VAL A 442 0.99 -26.83 -44.02
N ASN A 443 -0.31 -27.05 -43.81
CA ASN A 443 -1.16 -26.07 -43.13
C ASN A 443 -0.79 -25.91 -41.65
N ASP A 444 -0.51 -27.01 -40.95
CA ASP A 444 -0.08 -26.99 -39.55
C ASP A 444 1.26 -26.25 -39.40
N LEU A 445 2.19 -26.48 -40.33
CA LEU A 445 3.48 -25.78 -40.36
C LEU A 445 3.28 -24.28 -40.63
N HIS A 446 2.38 -23.88 -41.52
CA HIS A 446 2.07 -22.46 -41.70
C HIS A 446 1.62 -21.78 -40.40
N ALA A 447 0.74 -22.44 -39.63
CA ALA A 447 0.30 -21.94 -38.33
C ALA A 447 1.46 -21.82 -37.32
N ILE A 448 2.40 -22.78 -37.31
CA ILE A 448 3.61 -22.71 -36.46
C ILE A 448 4.52 -21.54 -36.87
N GLY A 449 4.63 -21.25 -38.18
CA GLY A 449 5.38 -20.11 -38.69
C GLY A 449 4.79 -18.77 -38.27
N GLU A 450 3.46 -18.63 -38.35
CA GLU A 450 2.75 -17.46 -37.81
C GLU A 450 2.95 -17.30 -36.30
N GLN A 451 2.85 -18.40 -35.54
CA GLN A 451 3.09 -18.40 -34.10
C GLN A 451 4.53 -17.98 -33.75
N SER A 452 5.52 -18.42 -34.52
CA SER A 452 6.92 -18.01 -34.36
C SER A 452 7.08 -16.51 -34.57
N THR A 453 6.42 -15.95 -35.58
CA THR A 453 6.40 -14.50 -35.86
C THR A 453 5.75 -13.72 -34.71
N SER A 454 4.60 -14.19 -34.20
CA SER A 454 3.94 -13.57 -33.05
C SER A 454 4.80 -13.63 -31.78
N THR A 455 5.55 -14.72 -31.59
CA THR A 455 6.49 -14.86 -30.46
C THR A 455 7.61 -13.83 -30.56
N SER A 456 8.18 -13.62 -31.75
CA SER A 456 9.18 -12.57 -31.99
C SER A 456 8.67 -11.16 -31.69
N GLN A 457 7.38 -10.88 -31.96
CA GLN A 457 6.77 -9.60 -31.57
C GLN A 457 6.68 -9.47 -30.04
N ALA A 458 6.22 -10.51 -29.34
CA ALA A 458 6.14 -10.50 -27.88
C ALA A 458 7.52 -10.33 -27.21
N ILE A 459 8.57 -10.92 -27.79
CA ILE A 459 9.96 -10.72 -27.39
C ILE A 459 10.35 -9.23 -27.48
N ALA A 460 10.02 -8.56 -28.59
CA ALA A 460 10.35 -7.13 -28.75
C ALA A 460 9.68 -6.26 -27.68
N GLU A 461 8.43 -6.58 -27.31
CA GLU A 461 7.71 -5.92 -26.22
C GLU A 461 8.36 -6.22 -24.86
N GLN A 462 8.76 -7.47 -24.60
CA GLN A 462 9.45 -7.86 -23.36
C GLN A 462 10.80 -7.15 -23.19
N VAL A 463 11.56 -6.95 -24.26
CA VAL A 463 12.81 -6.15 -24.21
C VAL A 463 12.52 -4.74 -23.72
N GLN A 464 11.49 -4.09 -24.27
CA GLN A 464 11.12 -2.73 -23.86
C GLN A 464 10.70 -2.66 -22.38
N VAL A 465 9.89 -3.61 -21.92
CA VAL A 465 9.47 -3.68 -20.51
C VAL A 465 10.66 -3.89 -19.59
N THR A 466 11.58 -4.79 -19.96
CA THR A 466 12.76 -5.11 -19.14
C THR A 466 13.73 -3.93 -19.06
N GLN A 467 13.93 -3.19 -20.15
CA GLN A 467 14.69 -1.94 -20.14
C GLN A 467 14.06 -0.89 -19.23
N GLY A 468 12.74 -0.74 -19.26
CA GLY A 468 12.01 0.12 -18.32
C GLY A 468 12.18 -0.31 -16.87
N MET A 469 12.23 -1.62 -16.59
CA MET A 469 12.49 -2.15 -15.26
C MET A 469 13.89 -1.76 -14.76
N THR A 470 14.92 -1.85 -15.59
CA THR A 470 16.28 -1.38 -15.24
C THR A 470 16.31 0.10 -14.89
N GLU A 471 15.58 0.95 -15.64
CA GLU A 471 15.44 2.37 -15.32
C GLU A 471 14.73 2.59 -13.98
N HIS A 472 13.68 1.84 -13.68
CA HIS A 472 12.98 1.90 -12.40
C HIS A 472 13.86 1.46 -11.22
N VAL A 473 14.67 0.43 -11.39
CA VAL A 473 15.68 0.00 -10.41
C VAL A 473 16.65 1.14 -10.11
N HIS A 474 17.14 1.83 -11.15
CA HIS A 474 18.04 2.96 -10.97
C HIS A 474 17.38 4.12 -10.19
N ARG A 475 16.16 4.51 -10.57
CA ARG A 475 15.38 5.54 -9.85
C ARG A 475 15.10 5.16 -8.40
N MET A 476 14.85 3.88 -8.13
CA MET A 476 14.64 3.38 -6.77
C MET A 476 15.90 3.56 -5.93
N LYS A 477 17.07 3.25 -6.50
CA LYS A 477 18.36 3.43 -5.83
C LYS A 477 18.62 4.90 -5.48
N GLU A 478 18.35 5.81 -6.41
CA GLU A 478 18.42 7.26 -6.15
C GLU A 478 17.45 7.71 -5.05
N ALA A 479 16.23 7.17 -5.03
CA ALA A 479 15.24 7.48 -4.01
C ALA A 479 15.65 6.97 -2.62
N VAL A 480 16.24 5.77 -2.54
CA VAL A 480 16.80 5.22 -1.29
C VAL A 480 17.92 6.12 -0.77
N ASP A 481 18.87 6.49 -1.62
CA ASP A 481 19.99 7.38 -1.25
C ASP A 481 19.48 8.76 -0.80
N SER A 482 18.52 9.33 -1.52
CA SER A 482 17.92 10.62 -1.16
C SER A 482 17.19 10.56 0.19
N THR A 483 16.42 9.49 0.43
CA THR A 483 15.68 9.30 1.69
C THR A 483 16.63 9.10 2.86
N LYS A 484 17.75 8.39 2.65
CA LYS A 484 18.81 8.23 3.65
C LYS A 484 19.40 9.56 4.07
N VAL A 485 19.73 10.43 3.13
CA VAL A 485 20.24 11.79 3.41
C VAL A 485 19.20 12.62 4.19
N LEU A 486 17.92 12.48 3.87
CA LEU A 486 16.83 13.16 4.60
C LEU A 486 16.67 12.63 6.03
N SER A 487 16.78 11.30 6.23
CA SER A 487 16.77 10.63 7.54
C SER A 487 17.90 11.15 8.42
N ASP A 488 19.15 11.11 7.93
CA ASP A 488 20.33 11.62 8.62
C ASP A 488 20.19 13.10 9.03
N SER A 489 19.65 13.92 8.12
CA SER A 489 19.39 15.34 8.37
C SER A 489 18.27 15.55 9.41
N SER A 490 17.26 14.68 9.43
CA SER A 490 16.20 14.70 10.45
C SER A 490 16.78 14.44 11.84
N VAL A 491 17.55 13.35 11.98
CA VAL A 491 18.24 13.01 13.23
C VAL A 491 19.10 14.17 13.72
N GLY A 492 19.91 14.77 12.84
CA GLY A 492 20.75 15.92 13.18
C GLY A 492 19.98 17.15 13.65
N ARG A 493 18.80 17.44 13.07
CA ARG A 493 17.92 18.54 13.50
C ARG A 493 17.24 18.24 14.83
N THR A 494 16.76 17.02 15.01
CA THR A 494 16.12 16.57 16.24
C THR A 494 17.10 16.60 17.42
N GLN A 495 18.36 16.22 17.21
CA GLN A 495 19.39 16.33 18.26
C GLN A 495 19.64 17.78 18.70
N LYS A 496 19.63 18.74 17.76
CA LYS A 496 19.73 20.18 18.08
C LYS A 496 18.51 20.68 18.85
N LEU A 497 17.32 20.20 18.49
CA LEU A 497 16.08 20.53 19.19
C LEU A 497 16.13 20.02 20.64
N VAL A 498 16.52 18.75 20.85
CA VAL A 498 16.69 18.16 22.19
C VAL A 498 17.64 19.00 23.04
N SER A 499 18.83 19.34 22.51
CA SER A 499 19.80 20.18 23.23
C SER A 499 19.25 21.57 23.60
N SER A 500 18.45 22.16 22.71
CA SER A 500 17.80 23.45 22.96
C SER A 500 16.74 23.36 24.05
N LEU A 501 15.95 22.28 24.07
CA LEU A 501 14.94 22.01 25.10
C LEU A 501 15.57 21.72 26.46
N GLU A 502 16.66 20.96 26.52
CA GLU A 502 17.42 20.74 27.75
C GLU A 502 17.99 22.05 28.31
N SER A 503 18.41 22.97 27.43
CA SER A 503 18.82 24.32 27.83
C SER A 503 17.65 25.12 28.42
N LEU A 504 16.47 25.08 27.77
CA LEU A 504 15.26 25.74 28.25
C LEU A 504 14.80 25.17 29.60
N GLN A 505 14.80 23.85 29.76
CA GLN A 505 14.47 23.20 31.04
C GLN A 505 15.42 23.61 32.17
N ARG A 506 16.72 23.74 31.91
CA ARG A 506 17.68 24.27 32.90
C ARG A 506 17.34 25.70 33.32
N LEU A 507 16.98 26.57 32.38
CA LEU A 507 16.54 27.94 32.68
C LEU A 507 15.24 27.95 33.49
N VAL A 508 14.23 27.19 33.06
CA VAL A 508 12.95 27.06 33.75
C VAL A 508 13.15 26.59 35.19
N LYS A 509 14.00 25.58 35.41
CA LYS A 509 14.34 25.08 36.74
C LYS A 509 14.95 26.17 37.61
N GLN A 510 15.89 26.96 37.10
CA GLN A 510 16.51 28.07 37.83
C GLN A 510 15.47 29.11 38.28
N PHE A 511 14.55 29.50 37.40
CA PHE A 511 13.52 30.50 37.72
C PHE A 511 12.34 29.94 38.55
N SER A 512 12.14 28.62 38.56
CA SER A 512 11.11 27.98 39.39
C SER A 512 11.50 27.85 40.87
N GLN A 513 12.81 27.92 41.19
CA GLN A 513 13.35 27.80 42.55
C GLN A 513 13.48 29.15 43.27
N ALA A 514 13.27 30.27 42.59
CA ALA A 514 13.24 31.63 43.13
C ALA A 514 11.80 32.06 43.48
#